data_AF-A0A3N9NMW0-F1
#
_entry.id   AF-A0A3N9NMW0-F1
#
_cell.length_a   1.000
_cell.length_b   1.000
_cell.length_c   1.000
_cell.angle_alpha   90.00
_cell.angle_beta   90.00
_cell.angle_gamma   90.00
#
_symmetry.space_group_name_H-M   'P 1'
#
loop_
_entity.id
_entity.type
_entity.pdbx_description
1 polymer ?
#
loop_
_entity_poly.entity_id
_entity_poly.type
_entity_poly.pdbx_seq_one_letter_code
_entity_poly.pdbx_strand_id
1 'polypeptide(L)' 'MIDLDKIPKDDYLQLVELMGKEDAEAFIEKKQYNYYDISLKILFLRLKKNIKKKPRLFLLIFLIILALVILYYLDLFLII' A
#
# COMPACT_ATOMS: atom_id res chain seq x y z
N MET A 1 -13.28 7.68 -21.43
CA MET A 1 -12.67 6.39 -21.83
C MET A 1 -11.24 6.43 -21.34
N ILE A 2 -10.85 5.54 -20.43
CA ILE A 2 -9.53 5.55 -19.78
C ILE A 2 -8.45 5.25 -20.82
N ASP A 3 -7.39 6.05 -20.81
CA ASP A 3 -6.21 5.85 -21.61
C ASP A 3 -5.35 4.71 -21.04
N LEU A 4 -5.59 3.49 -21.55
CA LEU A 4 -4.91 2.26 -21.13
C LEU A 4 -3.44 2.19 -21.62
N ASP A 5 -2.99 3.12 -22.46
CA ASP A 5 -1.58 3.20 -22.86
C ASP A 5 -0.71 3.77 -21.73
N LYS A 6 -1.30 4.56 -20.84
CA LYS A 6 -0.60 5.16 -19.69
C LYS A 6 -0.68 4.32 -18.42
N ILE A 7 -1.70 3.47 -18.30
CA ILE A 7 -1.93 2.64 -17.12
C ILE A 7 -2.14 1.21 -17.60
N PRO A 8 -1.27 0.26 -17.19
CA PRO A 8 -1.46 -1.16 -17.47
C PRO A 8 -2.87 -1.61 -17.09
N LYS A 9 -3.51 -2.35 -18.01
CA LYS A 9 -4.88 -2.83 -17.84
C LYS A 9 -5.08 -3.61 -16.54
N ASP A 10 -4.10 -4.41 -16.14
CA ASP A 10 -4.15 -5.19 -14.90
C ASP A 10 -4.20 -4.30 -13.66
N ASP A 11 -3.48 -3.19 -13.66
CA ASP A 11 -3.48 -2.24 -12.54
C ASP A 11 -4.77 -1.44 -12.50
N TYR A 12 -5.32 -1.05 -13.66
CA TYR A 12 -6.65 -0.46 -13.74
C TYR A 12 -7.72 -1.41 -13.19
N LEU A 13 -7.73 -2.68 -13.62
CA LEU A 13 -8.70 -3.68 -13.15
C LEU A 13 -8.62 -3.88 -11.63
N GLN A 14 -7.42 -3.92 -11.07
CA GLN A 14 -7.26 -4.02 -9.63
C GLN A 14 -7.71 -2.78 -8.89
N LEU A 15 -7.45 -1.58 -9.43
CA LEU A 15 -7.93 -0.35 -8.85
C LEU A 15 -9.47 -0.36 -8.78
N VAL A 16 -10.12 -0.74 -9.90
CA VAL A 16 -11.57 -0.91 -9.99
C VAL A 16 -12.08 -1.96 -8.99
N GLU A 17 -11.39 -3.10 -8.83
CA GLU A 17 -11.76 -4.12 -7.83
C GLU A 17 -11.66 -3.61 -6.39
N LEU A 18 -10.67 -2.74 -6.11
CA LEU A 18 -10.36 -2.30 -4.75
C LEU A 18 -11.19 -1.11 -4.27
N MET A 19 -11.60 -0.21 -5.17
CA MET A 19 -12.36 1.00 -4.81
C MET A 19 -13.66 1.22 -5.59
N GLY A 20 -13.95 0.41 -6.62
CA GLY A 20 -15.08 0.62 -7.51
C GLY A 20 -14.69 1.44 -8.74
N LYS A 21 -15.44 1.27 -9.83
CA LYS A 21 -15.10 1.83 -11.14
C LYS A 21 -15.08 3.36 -11.15
N GLU A 22 -16.13 3.99 -10.64
CA GLU A 22 -16.27 5.46 -10.65
C GLU A 22 -15.15 6.14 -9.84
N ASP A 23 -14.88 5.63 -8.64
CA ASP A 23 -13.82 6.13 -7.76
C ASP A 23 -12.41 5.90 -8.36
N ALA A 24 -12.20 4.77 -9.03
CA ALA A 24 -10.95 4.44 -9.71
C ALA A 24 -10.69 5.41 -10.88
N GLU A 25 -11.70 5.66 -11.71
CA GLU A 25 -11.60 6.56 -12.85
C GLU A 25 -11.39 8.02 -12.40
N ALA A 26 -12.15 8.48 -11.40
CA ALA A 26 -11.98 9.81 -10.82
C ALA A 26 -10.58 10.00 -10.18
N PHE A 27 -10.04 8.95 -9.54
CA PHE A 27 -8.69 9.00 -8.97
C PHE A 27 -7.61 9.10 -10.05
N ILE A 28 -7.74 8.32 -11.12
CA ILE A 28 -6.81 8.31 -12.26
C ILE A 28 -6.77 9.69 -12.94
N GLU A 29 -7.95 10.27 -13.20
CA GLU A 29 -8.06 11.61 -13.80
C GLU A 29 -7.46 12.67 -12.88
N LYS A 30 -7.78 12.62 -11.57
CA LYS A 30 -7.21 13.54 -10.57
C LYS A 30 -5.68 13.46 -10.49
N LYS A 31 -5.12 12.27 -10.68
CA LYS A 31 -3.67 12.03 -10.70
C LYS A 31 -3.03 12.22 -12.07
N GLN A 32 -3.79 12.69 -13.06
CA GLN A 32 -3.33 12.94 -14.43
C GLN A 32 -2.59 11.74 -15.02
N TYR A 33 -3.08 10.52 -14.76
CA TYR A 33 -2.47 9.28 -15.25
C TYR A 33 -1.04 9.01 -14.75
N ASN A 34 -0.63 9.62 -13.63
CA ASN A 34 0.67 9.34 -13.02
C ASN A 34 0.71 7.90 -12.45
N TYR A 35 1.44 7.02 -13.14
CA TYR A 35 1.54 5.61 -12.79
C TYR A 35 2.15 5.36 -11.40
N TYR A 36 3.08 6.19 -10.94
CA TYR A 36 3.69 6.05 -9.61
C TYR A 36 2.64 6.24 -8.50
N ASP A 37 1.81 7.28 -8.60
CA ASP A 37 0.74 7.54 -7.63
C ASP A 37 -0.34 6.45 -7.66
N ILE A 38 -0.64 5.92 -8.84
CA ILE A 38 -1.64 4.87 -9.03
C ILE A 38 -1.14 3.54 -8.45
N SER A 39 0.08 3.14 -8.74
CA SER A 39 0.69 1.92 -8.20
C SER A 39 0.83 1.97 -6.67
N LEU A 40 1.23 3.13 -6.11
CA LEU A 40 1.21 3.34 -4.65
C LEU A 40 -0.19 3.19 -4.07
N LYS A 41 -1.20 3.75 -4.74
CA LYS A 41 -2.59 3.63 -4.28
C LYS A 41 -3.05 2.18 -4.26
N ILE A 42 -2.76 1.41 -5.31
CA ILE A 42 -3.05 -0.03 -5.38
C ILE A 42 -2.39 -0.76 -4.21
N LEU A 43 -1.09 -0.51 -3.99
CA LEU A 43 -0.33 -1.12 -2.90
C LEU A 43 -0.98 -0.84 -1.53
N PHE A 44 -1.32 0.43 -1.26
CA PHE A 44 -1.97 0.84 -0.02
C PHE A 44 -3.34 0.19 0.17
N LEU A 45 -4.15 0.12 -0.88
CA LEU A 45 -5.47 -0.51 -0.82
C LEU A 45 -5.35 -2.03 -0.58
N ARG A 46 -4.39 -2.70 -1.23
CA ARG A 46 -4.10 -4.13 -0.96
C ARG A 46 -3.62 -4.34 0.47
N LEU A 47 -2.69 -3.52 0.95
CA LEU A 47 -2.21 -3.55 2.33
C LEU A 47 -3.37 -3.37 3.31
N LYS A 48 -4.21 -2.36 3.12
CA LYS A 48 -5.39 -2.11 3.96
C LYS A 48 -6.35 -3.30 3.96
N LYS A 49 -6.62 -3.90 2.80
CA LYS A 49 -7.47 -5.11 2.66
C LYS A 49 -6.87 -6.30 3.41
N ASN A 50 -5.55 -6.49 3.31
CA ASN A 50 -4.84 -7.58 3.99
C ASN A 50 -4.73 -7.38 5.51
N ILE A 51 -4.44 -6.16 5.97
CA ILE A 51 -4.45 -5.79 7.40
C ILE A 51 -5.84 -6.07 7.99
N LYS A 52 -6.91 -5.67 7.30
CA LYS A 52 -8.29 -5.91 7.76
C LYS A 52 -8.64 -7.39 7.83
N LYS A 53 -8.12 -8.22 6.90
CA LYS A 53 -8.34 -9.68 6.91
C LYS A 53 -7.57 -10.40 8.02
N LYS A 54 -6.34 -9.97 8.32
CA LYS A 54 -5.46 -10.64 9.30
C LYS A 54 -4.81 -9.63 10.26
N PRO A 55 -5.60 -8.93 11.09
CA PRO A 55 -5.07 -7.87 11.95
C PRO A 55 -4.06 -8.41 12.97
N ARG A 56 -4.29 -9.64 13.47
CA ARG A 56 -3.40 -10.31 14.44
C ARG A 56 -2.01 -10.58 13.87
N LEU A 57 -1.91 -10.96 12.60
CA LEU A 57 -0.64 -11.31 11.97
C LEU A 57 0.19 -10.04 11.70
N PHE A 58 -0.48 -8.96 11.32
CA PHE A 58 0.15 -7.64 11.17
C PHE A 58 0.66 -7.09 12.50
N LEU A 59 -0.13 -7.23 13.57
CA LEU A 59 0.28 -6.82 14.92
C LEU A 59 1.50 -7.62 15.39
N LEU A 60 1.56 -8.92 15.09
CA LEU A 60 2.70 -9.77 15.42
C LEU A 60 3.98 -9.33 14.70
N ILE A 61 3.92 -9.05 13.40
CA ILE A 61 5.06 -8.53 12.62
C ILE A 61 5.50 -7.18 13.17
N PHE A 62 4.54 -6.30 13.49
CA PHE A 62 4.83 -4.99 14.08
C PHE A 62 5.56 -5.11 15.42
N LEU A 63 5.11 -6.01 16.30
CA LEU A 63 5.77 -6.27 17.58
C LEU A 63 7.19 -6.81 17.41
N ILE A 64 7.43 -7.68 16.42
CA ILE A 64 8.77 -8.20 16.12
C ILE A 64 9.70 -7.07 15.65
N ILE A 65 9.23 -6.23 14.72
CA ILE A 65 10.01 -5.08 14.24
C ILE A 65 10.30 -4.12 15.40
N LEU A 66 9.30 -3.84 16.24
CA LEU A 66 9.47 -2.97 17.40
C LEU A 66 10.49 -3.52 18.39
N ALA A 67 10.45 -4.82 18.67
CA ALA A 67 11.43 -5.48 19.55
C ALA A 67 12.85 -5.38 18.98
N LEU A 68 13.04 -5.59 17.66
CA LEU A 68 14.34 -5.42 17.01
C LEU A 68 14.85 -3.98 17.08
N VAL A 69 13.97 -2.99 16.91
CA VAL A 69 14.33 -1.58 17.05
C VAL A 69 14.76 -1.25 18.48
N ILE A 70 14.02 -1.74 19.49
CA ILE A 70 14.39 -1.56 20.90
C ILE A 70 15.74 -2.21 21.18
N LEU A 71 15.98 -3.45 20.72
CA LEU A 71 17.27 -4.13 20.87
C LEU A 71 18.40 -3.35 20.23
N TYR A 72 18.21 -2.84 19.01
CA TYR A 72 19.19 -2.00 18.33
C TYR A 72 19.57 -0.76 19.14
N TYR A 73 18.59 -0.06 19.72
CA TYR A 73 18.86 1.11 20.55
C TYR A 73 19.51 0.75 21.90
N LEU A 74 19.17 -0.40 22.49
CA LEU A 74 19.81 -0.89 23.71
C LEU A 74 21.28 -1.24 23.46
N ASP A 75 21.59 -1.92 22.36
CA ASP A 75 22.97 -2.21 21.96
C ASP A 75 23.75 -0.92 21.69
N LEU A 76 23.16 0.05 20.99
CA LEU A 76 23.77 1.35 20.75
C LEU A 76 24.07 2.09 22.07
N PHE A 77 23.19 1.97 23.05
CA PHE A 77 23.36 2.59 24.38
C PHE A 77 24.38 1.87 25.25
N LEU A 78 24.53 0.55 25.12
CA LEU A 78 25.52 -0.25 25.86
C LEU A 78 26.95 -0.13 25.31
N ILE A 79 27.10 0.36 24.07
CA ILE A 79 28.40 0.59 23.40
C ILE A 79 28.96 2.00 23.71
N ILE A 80 28.15 2.93 24.22
CA ILE A 80 28.53 4.29 24.67
C ILE A 80 28.83 4.29 26.17
#